data_AF-A0A7S3I9E7-F1
#
_entry.id   AF-A0A7S3I9E7-F1
#
_cell.length_a   1.000
_cell.length_b   1.000
_cell.length_c   1.000
_cell.angle_alpha   90.00
_cell.angle_beta   90.00
_cell.angle_gamma   90.00
#
_symmetry.space_group_name_H-M   'P 1'
#
loop_
_entity.id
_entity.type
_entity.pdbx_description
1 polymer ?
#
loop_
_entity_poly.entity_id
_entity_poly.type
_entity_poly.pdbx_seq_one_letter_code
_entity_poly.pdbx_strand_id
1 'polypeptide(L)'
;YCSMCKIFVTERTKHCRVCGRCVHNFDHHCKWLNNCIGKSNYKKFLALVGVLELAEACLLEWELYYLLETKRFESSLQTTLSCLVIADVALNSLILLGNGYLISVHIYLGFKKMTTYEFIMRARKKEVAPQVQEAENSDLLRSDKR
;
A
#
# COMPACT_ATOMS: atom_id res chain seq x y z
N TYR A 1 -14.89 -8.92 -20.88
CA TYR A 1 -14.02 -8.60 -22.03
C TYR A 1 -13.29 -7.28 -21.77
N CYS A 2 -12.02 -7.14 -22.14
CA CYS A 2 -11.29 -5.87 -22.06
C CYS A 2 -11.27 -5.18 -23.43
N SER A 3 -11.88 -4.00 -23.52
CA SER A 3 -11.97 -3.23 -24.78
C SER A 3 -10.63 -2.66 -25.27
N MET A 4 -9.70 -2.38 -24.35
CA MET A 4 -8.38 -1.82 -24.66
C MET A 4 -7.43 -2.89 -25.21
N CYS A 5 -7.35 -4.04 -24.54
CA CYS A 5 -6.48 -5.14 -24.96
C CYS A 5 -7.13 -6.10 -25.96
N LYS A 6 -8.43 -5.94 -26.25
CA LYS A 6 -9.22 -6.80 -27.15
C LYS A 6 -9.23 -8.29 -26.79
N ILE A 7 -9.12 -8.62 -25.50
CA ILE A 7 -9.10 -10.01 -24.99
C ILE A 7 -10.25 -10.29 -24.03
N PHE A 8 -10.67 -11.57 -23.97
CA PHE A 8 -11.54 -12.05 -22.89
C PHE A 8 -10.75 -12.12 -21.58
N VAL A 9 -11.39 -11.69 -20.50
CA VAL A 9 -10.76 -11.57 -19.17
C VAL A 9 -11.71 -12.09 -18.12
N THR A 10 -11.16 -12.58 -17.00
CA THR A 10 -11.96 -13.01 -15.84
C THR A 10 -12.47 -11.83 -15.03
N GLU A 11 -13.44 -12.05 -14.14
CA GLU A 11 -14.02 -11.00 -13.28
C GLU A 11 -12.99 -10.26 -12.42
N ARG A 12 -11.96 -10.99 -11.96
CA ARG A 12 -10.85 -10.46 -11.13
C ARG A 12 -9.68 -9.90 -11.94
N THR A 13 -9.77 -9.90 -13.27
CA THR A 13 -8.76 -9.30 -14.13
C THR A 13 -9.10 -7.83 -14.37
N LYS A 14 -8.11 -6.94 -14.22
CA LYS A 14 -8.28 -5.50 -14.46
C LYS A 14 -7.22 -4.98 -15.41
N HIS A 15 -7.60 -4.03 -16.26
CA HIS A 15 -6.65 -3.33 -17.13
C HIS A 15 -6.02 -2.17 -16.37
N CYS A 16 -4.70 -2.21 -16.18
CA CYS A 16 -3.97 -1.08 -15.63
C CYS A 16 -3.56 -0.17 -16.77
N ARG A 17 -4.10 1.06 -16.79
CA ARG A 17 -3.76 2.06 -17.81
C ARG A 17 -2.28 2.47 -17.75
N VAL A 18 -1.71 2.55 -16.54
CA VAL A 18 -0.30 2.93 -16.33
C VAL A 18 0.64 1.90 -16.97
N CYS A 19 0.38 0.61 -16.77
CA CYS A 19 1.18 -0.46 -17.39
C CYS A 19 0.72 -0.86 -18.80
N GLY A 20 -0.39 -0.30 -19.30
CA GLY A 20 -0.96 -0.64 -20.61
C GLY A 20 -1.40 -2.10 -20.79
N ARG A 21 -1.68 -2.84 -19.70
CA ARG A 21 -1.95 -4.29 -19.77
C ARG A 21 -2.99 -4.79 -18.78
N CYS A 22 -3.62 -5.91 -19.12
CA CYS A 22 -4.49 -6.65 -18.22
C CYS A 22 -3.68 -7.48 -17.22
N VAL A 23 -4.08 -7.42 -15.95
CA VAL A 23 -3.41 -8.13 -14.85
C VAL A 23 -4.44 -9.04 -14.19
N HIS A 24 -4.13 -10.34 -14.14
CA HIS A 24 -5.02 -11.34 -13.56
C HIS A 24 -4.95 -11.32 -12.03
N ASN A 25 -6.12 -11.43 -11.38
CA ASN A 25 -6.31 -11.22 -9.93
C ASN A 25 -5.61 -9.93 -9.46
N PHE A 26 -6.00 -8.82 -10.07
CA PHE A 26 -5.37 -7.52 -9.86
C PHE A 26 -5.51 -7.07 -8.40
N ASP A 27 -4.39 -6.67 -7.81
CA ASP A 27 -4.35 -6.11 -6.46
C ASP A 27 -4.20 -4.60 -6.48
N HIS A 28 -3.08 -4.11 -7.02
CA HIS A 28 -2.86 -2.68 -7.22
C HIS A 28 -1.74 -2.44 -8.24
N HIS A 29 -1.58 -1.19 -8.66
CA HIS A 29 -0.35 -0.74 -9.32
C HIS A 29 0.56 -0.13 -8.25
N CYS A 30 1.68 -0.78 -7.97
CA CYS A 30 2.64 -0.30 -6.99
C CYS A 30 3.55 0.73 -7.63
N LYS A 31 3.47 1.97 -7.16
CA LYS A 31 4.30 3.08 -7.67
C LYS A 31 5.79 2.84 -7.37
N TRP A 32 6.10 2.30 -6.19
CA TRP A 32 7.47 2.02 -5.75
C TRP A 32 8.19 0.99 -6.61
N LEU A 33 7.45 -0.02 -7.06
CA LEU A 33 8.00 -1.05 -7.96
C LEU A 33 7.79 -0.72 -9.44
N ASN A 34 7.14 0.41 -9.73
CA ASN A 34 6.68 0.80 -11.07
C ASN A 34 6.02 -0.37 -11.83
N ASN A 35 5.23 -1.17 -11.11
CA ASN A 35 4.71 -2.44 -11.64
C ASN A 35 3.38 -2.81 -10.96
N CYS A 36 2.55 -3.55 -11.68
CA CYS A 36 1.32 -4.10 -11.12
C CYS A 36 1.59 -5.31 -10.23
N ILE A 37 0.89 -5.34 -9.10
CA ILE A 37 0.80 -6.51 -8.23
C ILE A 37 -0.50 -7.26 -8.55
N GLY A 38 -0.38 -8.56 -8.78
CA GLY A 38 -1.48 -9.46 -9.08
C GLY A 38 -1.08 -10.91 -8.84
N LYS A 39 -1.85 -11.86 -9.38
CA LYS A 39 -1.68 -13.30 -9.06
C LYS A 39 -0.23 -13.81 -9.19
N SER A 40 0.46 -13.43 -10.27
CA SER A 40 1.76 -13.98 -10.64
C SER A 40 2.92 -13.51 -9.75
N ASN A 41 2.79 -12.36 -9.09
CA ASN A 41 3.85 -11.76 -8.28
C ASN A 41 3.43 -11.38 -6.86
N TYR A 42 2.18 -11.59 -6.45
CA TYR A 42 1.70 -11.23 -5.10
C TYR A 42 2.57 -11.83 -3.98
N LYS A 43 2.92 -13.11 -4.07
CA LYS A 43 3.82 -13.76 -3.09
C LYS A 43 5.21 -13.14 -3.06
N LYS A 44 5.75 -12.79 -4.23
CA LYS A 44 7.07 -12.15 -4.35
C LYS A 44 7.05 -10.73 -3.77
N PHE A 45 5.96 -10.01 -3.98
CA PHE A 45 5.73 -8.70 -3.38
C PHE A 45 5.72 -8.79 -1.84
N LEU A 46 4.94 -9.71 -1.25
CA LEU A 46 4.92 -9.87 0.21
C LEU A 46 6.26 -10.30 0.78
N ALA A 47 6.97 -11.21 0.10
CA ALA A 47 8.32 -11.60 0.50
C ALA A 47 9.30 -10.42 0.43
N LEU A 48 9.23 -9.60 -0.62
CA LEU A 48 10.05 -8.40 -0.76
C LEU A 48 9.81 -7.42 0.40
N VAL A 49 8.54 -7.07 0.67
CA VAL A 49 8.21 -6.14 1.76
C VAL A 49 8.64 -6.72 3.11
N GLY A 50 8.43 -8.01 3.37
CA GLY A 50 8.84 -8.65 4.62
C GLY A 50 10.36 -8.73 4.81
N VAL A 51 11.14 -8.95 3.76
CA VAL A 51 12.61 -8.94 3.84
C VAL A 51 13.12 -7.52 4.07
N LEU A 52 12.52 -6.51 3.42
CA LEU A 52 12.86 -5.11 3.64
C LEU A 52 12.56 -4.69 5.10
N GLU A 53 11.39 -5.06 5.62
CA GLU A 53 11.01 -4.81 7.01
C GLU A 53 12.01 -5.41 8.01
N LEU A 54 12.44 -6.65 7.79
CA LEU A 54 13.42 -7.31 8.66
C LEU A 54 14.79 -6.64 8.57
N ALA A 55 15.25 -6.30 7.36
CA ALA A 55 16.52 -5.61 7.17
C ALA A 55 16.52 -4.24 7.86
N GLU A 56 15.42 -3.50 7.74
CA GLU A 56 15.23 -2.20 8.39
C GLU A 56 15.25 -2.33 9.92
N ALA A 57 14.59 -3.35 10.49
CA ALA A 57 14.65 -3.61 11.92
C ALA A 57 16.09 -3.89 12.42
N CYS A 58 16.87 -4.65 11.65
CA CYS A 58 18.29 -4.91 11.98
C CYS A 58 19.15 -3.65 11.88
N LEU A 59 18.89 -2.76 10.91
CA LEU A 59 19.59 -1.47 10.80
C LEU A 59 19.27 -0.57 11.99
N LEU A 60 18.01 -0.50 12.39
CA LEU A 60 17.57 0.27 13.54
C LEU A 60 18.24 -0.23 14.85
N GLU A 61 18.35 -1.55 15.01
CA GLU A 61 19.08 -2.16 16.14
C GLU A 61 20.55 -1.71 16.17
N TRP A 62 21.22 -1.72 15.02
CA TRP A 62 22.61 -1.28 14.90
C TRP A 62 22.80 0.21 15.20
N GLU A 63 21.91 1.07 14.70
CA GLU A 63 21.94 2.51 14.96
C GLU A 63 21.75 2.83 16.44
N LEU A 64 20.82 2.14 17.10
CA LEU A 64 20.60 2.26 18.55
C LEU A 64 21.84 1.80 19.32
N TYR A 65 22.45 0.69 18.93
CA TYR A 65 23.71 0.22 19.52
C TYR A 65 24.83 1.27 19.39
N TYR A 66 25.01 1.86 18.20
CA TYR A 66 25.99 2.93 17.97
C TYR A 66 25.74 4.15 18.89
N LEU A 67 24.49 4.59 19.03
CA LEU A 67 24.13 5.72 19.91
C LEU A 67 24.38 5.42 21.39
N LEU A 68 24.29 4.15 21.81
CA LEU A 68 24.59 3.76 23.19
C LEU A 68 26.09 3.77 23.47
N GLU A 69 26.93 3.29 22.54
CA GLU A 69 28.38 3.23 22.74
C GLU A 69 29.02 4.63 22.64
N THR A 70 28.54 5.47 21.72
CA THR A 70 29.13 6.80 21.49
C THR A 70 28.83 7.83 22.59
N LYS A 71 27.91 7.56 23.52
CA LYS A 71 27.72 8.39 24.72
C LYS A 71 28.93 8.40 25.67
N ARG A 72 29.94 7.56 25.45
CA ARG A 72 31.11 7.42 26.33
C ARG A 72 32.26 8.37 26.03
N PHE A 73 32.26 9.04 24.88
CA PHE A 73 33.31 9.98 24.47
C PHE A 73 32.65 11.24 23.89
N GLU A 74 33.14 12.43 24.24
CA GLU A 74 32.56 13.68 23.75
C GLU A 74 33.59 14.49 22.95
N SER A 75 33.27 14.71 21.68
CA SER A 75 33.95 15.65 20.78
C SER A 75 32.89 16.35 19.94
N SER A 76 33.17 17.57 19.44
CA SER A 76 32.20 18.33 18.63
C SER A 76 31.74 17.56 17.38
N LEU A 77 32.65 16.81 16.75
CA LEU A 77 32.35 15.95 15.61
C LEU A 77 31.37 14.82 15.98
N GLN A 78 31.58 14.19 17.15
CA GLN A 78 30.74 13.08 17.61
C GLN A 78 29.32 13.52 17.97
N THR A 79 29.17 14.73 18.52
CA THR A 79 27.85 15.33 18.75
C THR A 79 27.11 15.53 17.43
N THR A 80 27.78 16.11 16.41
CA THR A 80 27.17 16.29 15.09
C THR A 80 26.76 14.97 14.45
N LEU A 81 27.64 13.96 14.48
CA LEU A 81 27.33 12.62 13.95
C LEU A 81 26.16 11.97 14.70
N SER A 82 26.10 12.10 16.02
CA SER A 82 25.00 11.56 16.83
C SER A 82 23.66 12.22 16.48
N CYS A 83 23.64 13.54 16.25
CA CYS A 83 22.42 14.23 15.80
C CYS A 83 21.93 13.73 14.44
N LEU A 84 22.86 13.47 13.51
CA LEU A 84 22.51 12.89 12.20
C LEU A 84 21.93 11.48 12.33
N VAL A 85 22.56 10.62 13.14
CA VAL A 85 22.06 9.26 13.39
C VAL A 85 20.71 9.29 14.10
N ILE A 86 20.48 10.20 15.06
CA ILE A 86 19.16 10.36 15.70
C ILE A 86 18.08 10.74 14.68
N ALA A 87 18.38 11.65 13.75
CA ALA A 87 17.45 12.01 12.69
C ALA A 87 17.14 10.82 11.76
N ASP A 88 18.15 10.00 11.45
CA ASP A 88 18.00 8.80 10.63
C ASP A 88 17.16 7.73 11.35
N VAL A 89 17.44 7.45 12.63
CA VAL A 89 16.65 6.56 13.50
C VAL A 89 15.17 6.97 13.51
N ALA A 90 14.88 8.27 13.61
CA ALA A 90 13.52 8.76 13.58
C ALA A 90 12.83 8.51 12.24
N LEU A 91 13.55 8.69 11.12
CA LEU A 91 13.04 8.41 9.78
C LEU A 91 12.80 6.91 9.57
N ASN A 92 13.78 6.06 9.87
CA ASN A 92 13.67 4.60 9.77
C ASN A 92 12.54 4.06 10.66
N SER A 93 12.35 4.62 11.85
CA SER A 93 11.22 4.24 12.71
C SER A 93 9.86 4.53 12.07
N LEU A 94 9.71 5.64 11.34
CA LEU A 94 8.47 5.96 10.62
C LEU A 94 8.23 5.04 9.42
N ILE A 95 9.30 4.69 8.69
CA ILE A 95 9.22 3.80 7.54
C ILE A 95 8.85 2.38 8.00
N LEU A 96 9.51 1.85 9.04
CA LEU A 96 9.19 0.58 9.67
C LEU A 96 7.72 0.50 10.09
N LEU A 97 7.19 1.53 10.77
CA LEU A 97 5.77 1.57 11.14
C LEU A 97 4.84 1.57 9.91
N GLY A 98 5.20 2.31 8.86
CA GLY A 98 4.42 2.38 7.62
C GLY A 98 4.38 1.04 6.87
N ASN A 99 5.52 0.38 6.75
CA ASN A 99 5.66 -0.94 6.12
C ASN A 99 4.97 -2.03 6.97
N GLY A 100 5.13 -2.01 8.30
CA GLY A 100 4.40 -2.87 9.22
C GLY A 100 2.87 -2.73 9.10
N TYR A 101 2.36 -1.51 8.94
CA TYR A 101 0.94 -1.28 8.64
C TYR A 101 0.54 -1.88 7.28
N LEU A 102 1.34 -1.68 6.24
CA LEU A 102 1.10 -2.25 4.92
C LEU A 102 1.02 -3.79 4.98
N ILE A 103 1.98 -4.44 5.65
CA ILE A 103 1.99 -5.89 5.86
C ILE A 103 0.72 -6.32 6.60
N SER A 104 0.35 -5.62 7.68
CA SER A 104 -0.83 -5.92 8.49
C SER A 104 -2.12 -5.87 7.66
N VAL A 105 -2.27 -4.85 6.80
CA VAL A 105 -3.39 -4.74 5.87
C VAL A 105 -3.40 -5.94 4.91
N HIS A 106 -2.27 -6.30 4.30
CA HIS A 106 -2.21 -7.43 3.37
C HIS A 106 -2.47 -8.79 4.04
N ILE A 107 -2.05 -8.97 5.30
CA ILE A 107 -2.40 -10.12 6.12
C ILE A 107 -3.92 -10.18 6.33
N TYR A 108 -4.52 -9.07 6.75
CA TYR A 108 -5.97 -8.96 6.93
C TYR A 108 -6.75 -9.28 5.64
N LEU A 109 -6.34 -8.71 4.50
CA LEU A 109 -6.94 -8.97 3.19
C LEU A 109 -6.78 -10.43 2.77
N GLY A 110 -5.63 -11.04 3.08
CA GLY A 110 -5.38 -12.47 2.89
C GLY A 110 -6.39 -13.35 3.62
N PHE A 111 -6.64 -13.08 4.90
CA PHE A 111 -7.67 -13.77 5.68
C PHE A 111 -9.08 -13.58 5.11
N LYS A 112 -9.36 -12.38 4.58
CA LYS A 112 -10.64 -12.06 3.93
C LYS A 112 -10.72 -12.53 2.46
N LYS A 113 -9.68 -13.20 1.94
CA LYS A 113 -9.57 -13.71 0.56
C LYS A 113 -9.94 -12.68 -0.51
N MET A 114 -9.55 -11.43 -0.27
CA MET A 114 -9.84 -10.29 -1.15
C MET A 114 -8.55 -9.57 -1.54
N THR A 115 -8.58 -8.88 -2.68
CA THR A 115 -7.48 -8.00 -3.09
C THR A 115 -7.66 -6.58 -2.55
N THR A 116 -6.59 -5.80 -2.52
CA THR A 116 -6.62 -4.37 -2.14
C THR A 116 -7.60 -3.60 -3.03
N TYR A 117 -7.59 -3.87 -4.34
CA TYR A 117 -8.57 -3.31 -5.27
C TYR A 117 -10.01 -3.63 -4.86
N GLU A 118 -10.32 -4.89 -4.55
CA GLU A 118 -11.66 -5.29 -4.13
C GLU A 118 -12.08 -4.61 -2.82
N PHE A 119 -11.17 -4.48 -1.86
CA PHE A 119 -11.42 -3.77 -0.61
C PHE A 119 -11.78 -2.29 -0.84
N ILE A 120 -10.96 -1.56 -1.62
CA ILE A 120 -11.19 -0.14 -1.93
C ILE A 120 -12.48 0.05 -2.71
N MET A 121 -12.74 -0.79 -3.72
CA MET A 121 -13.94 -0.67 -4.53
C MET A 121 -15.22 -0.97 -3.73
N ARG A 122 -15.16 -1.89 -2.75
CA ARG A 122 -16.27 -2.15 -1.83
C ARG A 122 -16.53 -0.95 -0.91
N ALA A 123 -15.47 -0.31 -0.39
CA ALA A 123 -15.61 0.89 0.42
C ALA A 123 -16.29 2.02 -0.38
N ARG A 124 -15.79 2.31 -1.59
CA ARG A 124 -16.39 3.32 -2.49
C ARG A 124 -17.84 3.03 -2.84
N LYS A 125 -18.19 1.76 -3.11
CA LYS A 125 -19.57 1.39 -3.43
C LYS A 125 -20.51 1.69 -2.26
N LYS A 126 -20.07 1.48 -1.02
CA LYS A 126 -20.87 1.79 0.18
C LYS A 126 -21.07 3.29 0.37
N GLU A 127 -20.09 4.11 0.01
CA GLU A 127 -20.18 5.57 0.08
C GLU A 127 -21.12 6.13 -1.00
N VAL A 128 -21.06 5.58 -2.22
CA VAL A 128 -21.82 6.10 -3.38
C VAL A 128 -23.26 5.59 -3.41
N ALA A 129 -23.56 4.38 -2.92
CA ALA A 129 -24.91 3.80 -3.03
C ALA A 129 -26.03 4.68 -2.43
N PRO A 130 -25.89 5.29 -1.24
CA PRO A 130 -26.91 6.19 -0.70
C PRO A 130 -27.13 7.43 -1.58
N GLN A 131 -26.05 8.00 -2.14
CA GLN A 131 -26.12 9.20 -2.97
C GLN A 131 -26.84 8.95 -4.29
N VAL A 132 -26.62 7.78 -4.90
CA VAL A 132 -27.32 7.38 -6.14
C VAL A 132 -28.81 7.17 -5.86
N GLN A 133 -29.17 6.51 -4.76
CA GLN A 133 -30.58 6.31 -4.40
C GLN A 133 -31.28 7.63 -4.09
N GLU A 134 -30.61 8.57 -3.44
CA GLU A 134 -31.16 9.91 -3.17
C GLU A 134 -31.37 10.71 -4.46
N ALA A 135 -30.40 10.67 -5.38
CA ALA A 135 -30.51 11.29 -6.70
C ALA A 135 -31.67 10.68 -7.52
N GLU A 136 -31.76 9.35 -7.61
CA GLU A 136 -32.85 8.65 -8.31
C GLU A 136 -34.23 8.99 -7.72
N ASN A 137 -34.35 9.00 -6.39
CA ASN A 137 -35.59 9.41 -5.72
C ASN A 137 -35.97 10.88 -6.01
N SER A 138 -34.97 11.76 -6.08
CA SER A 138 -35.19 13.18 -6.39
C SER A 138 -35.63 13.40 -7.85
N ASP A 139 -35.10 12.61 -8.79
CA ASP A 139 -35.48 12.65 -10.20
C ASP A 139 -36.90 12.11 -10.42
N LEU A 140 -37.27 11.02 -9.73
CA LEU A 140 -38.63 10.47 -9.74
C LEU A 140 -39.66 11.49 -9.20
N LEU A 141 -39.35 12.15 -8.09
CA LEU A 141 -40.19 13.22 -7.52
C LEU A 141 -40.34 14.42 -8.48
N ARG A 142 -39.36 14.65 -9.35
CA ARG A 142 -39.39 15.73 -10.35
C ARG A 142 -40.14 15.33 -11.62
N SER A 143 -40.19 14.04 -11.97
CA SER A 143 -41.01 13.55 -13.08
C SER A 143 -42.50 13.50 -12.74
N ASP A 144 -42.87 13.17 -11.50
CA ASP A 144 -44.29 13.12 -11.06
C ASP A 144 -44.96 14.50 -10.97
N LYS A 145 -44.18 15.58 -10.87
CA LYS A 145 -44.68 16.96 -10.84
C LYS A 145 -44.86 17.59 -12.22
N ARG A 146 -44.59 16.86 -13.31
CA ARG A 146 -44.61 17.35 -14.69
C ARG A 146 -45.80 16.84 -15.48
#